data_AF-A0A0S3TYL2-F1
#
_entry.id   AF-A0A0S3TYL2-F1
#
_cell.length_a   1.000
_cell.length_b   1.000
_cell.length_c   1.000
_cell.angle_alpha   90.00
_cell.angle_beta   90.00
_cell.angle_gamma   90.00
#
_symmetry.space_group_name_H-M   'P 1'
#
loop_
_entity.id
_entity.type
_entity.pdbx_description
1 polymer ?
#
loop_
_entity_poly.entity_id
_entity_poly.type
_entity_poly.pdbx_seq_one_letter_code
_entity_poly.pdbx_strand_id
1 'polypeptide(L)' 'MSPRLRQVLDEIAQLTPEERSQLVEQVQQMQTLEVQPKKSWQDLAGIAPNLLNGEDAQVWVNQLRDEWDDRDRQVRAQ' A
#
# COMPACT_ATOMS: atom_id res chain seq x y z
N MET A 1 13.95 24.42 -5.67
CA MET A 1 12.51 24.16 -5.79
C MET A 1 12.00 24.77 -7.07
N SER A 2 11.13 24.09 -7.80
CA SER A 2 10.52 24.66 -9.00
C SER A 2 9.63 25.86 -8.62
N PRO A 3 9.55 26.90 -9.45
CA PRO A 3 8.72 28.09 -9.17
C PRO A 3 7.24 27.72 -8.97
N ARG A 4 6.75 26.72 -9.73
CA ARG A 4 5.39 26.18 -9.60
C ARG A 4 5.13 25.54 -8.23
N LEU A 5 6.09 24.81 -7.68
CA LEU A 5 5.91 24.16 -6.37
C LEU A 5 5.86 25.18 -5.22
N ARG A 6 6.61 26.29 -5.33
CA ARG A 6 6.53 27.39 -4.36
C ARG A 6 5.14 28.04 -4.34
N GLN A 7 4.60 28.33 -5.53
CA GLN A 7 3.26 28.89 -5.64
C GLN A 7 2.20 27.99 -5.01
N VAL A 8 2.26 26.68 -5.27
CA VAL A 8 1.33 25.71 -4.68
C VAL A 8 1.43 25.68 -3.15
N LEU A 9 2.64 25.76 -2.58
CA LEU A 9 2.80 25.79 -1.12
C LEU A 9 2.24 27.06 -0.49
N ASP A 10 2.38 28.21 -1.15
CA ASP A 10 1.80 29.48 -0.70
C ASP A 10 0.26 29.43 -0.74
N GLU A 11 -0.32 28.80 -1.77
CA GLU A 11 -1.77 28.58 -1.88
C GLU A 11 -2.28 27.62 -0.79
N ILE A 12 -1.55 26.53 -0.51
CA ILE A 12 -1.89 25.57 0.56
C ILE A 12 -1.85 26.23 1.94
N ALA A 13 -0.93 27.17 2.16
CA ALA A 13 -0.84 27.91 3.41
C ALA A 13 -2.09 28.76 3.71
N GLN A 14 -2.87 29.13 2.69
CA GLN A 14 -4.12 29.88 2.86
C GLN A 14 -5.35 28.98 3.11
N LEU A 15 -5.23 27.67 2.88
CA LEU A 15 -6.31 26.72 3.10
C LEU A 15 -6.62 26.52 4.58
N THR A 16 -7.89 26.27 4.88
CA THR A 16 -8.36 25.82 6.19
C THR A 16 -7.83 24.41 6.53
N PRO A 17 -7.81 24.02 7.81
CA PRO A 17 -7.39 22.66 8.22
C PRO A 17 -8.18 21.54 7.53
N GLU A 18 -9.47 21.75 7.28
CA GLU A 18 -10.36 20.81 6.61
C GLU A 18 -9.98 20.64 5.13
N GLU A 19 -9.77 21.75 4.42
CA GLU A 19 -9.35 21.74 3.01
C GLU A 19 -7.96 21.13 2.83
N ARG A 20 -7.04 21.36 3.77
CA ARG A 20 -5.73 20.70 3.77
C ARG A 20 -5.85 19.19 3.92
N SER A 21 -6.78 18.73 4.75
CA SER A 21 -7.02 17.30 4.94
C SER A 21 -7.59 16.66 3.66
N GLN A 22 -8.55 17.33 3.00
CA GLN A 22 -9.07 16.90 1.70
C GLN A 22 -7.98 16.87 0.63
N LEU A 23 -7.10 17.87 0.60
CA LEU A 23 -5.98 17.91 -0.34
C LEU A 23 -5.02 16.73 -0.14
N VAL A 24 -4.69 16.39 1.11
CA VAL A 24 -3.84 15.23 1.42
C VAL A 24 -4.47 13.94 0.90
N GLU A 25 -5.78 13.75 1.13
CA GLU A 25 -6.51 12.59 0.62
C GLU A 25 -6.47 12.53 -0.92
N GLN A 26 -6.70 13.67 -1.59
CA GLN A 26 -6.69 13.75 -3.04
C GLN A 26 -5.30 13.45 -3.63
N VAL A 27 -4.23 13.96 -3.01
CA VAL A 27 -2.84 13.68 -3.41
C VAL A 27 -2.51 12.21 -3.21
N GLN A 28 -2.95 11.60 -2.11
CA GLN A 28 -2.78 10.16 -1.88
C GLN A 28 -3.49 9.33 -2.95
N GLN A 29 -4.72 9.70 -3.33
CA GLN A 29 -5.46 9.03 -4.40
C GLN A 29 -4.76 9.14 -5.77
N MET A 30 -4.17 10.30 -6.08
CA MET A 30 -3.38 10.48 -7.30
C MET A 30 -2.12 9.59 -7.30
N GLN A 31 -1.47 9.43 -6.15
CA GLN A 31 -0.30 8.55 -6.01
C GLN A 31 -0.65 7.07 -6.19
N THR A 32 -1.81 6.62 -5.68
CA THR A 32 -2.28 5.23 -5.89
C THR A 32 -2.60 4.94 -7.35
N LEU A 33 -3.03 5.95 -8.12
CA LEU A 33 -3.31 5.83 -9.55
C LEU A 33 -2.03 5.87 -10.41
N GLU A 34 -1.01 6.62 -9.99
CA GLU A 34 0.23 6.77 -10.76
C GLU A 34 1.26 5.65 -10.52
N VAL A 35 1.21 4.93 -9.39
CA VAL A 35 2.28 3.98 -9.03
C VAL A 35 1.72 2.70 -8.43
N GLN A 36 1.20 1.82 -9.29
CA GLN A 36 1.61 0.42 -9.14
C GLN A 36 2.29 0.00 -10.43
N PRO A 37 3.65 -0.07 -10.45
CA PRO A 37 4.30 -0.78 -11.54
C PRO A 37 3.64 -2.16 -11.63
N LYS A 38 3.28 -2.57 -12.85
CA LYS A 38 2.78 -3.93 -13.08
C LYS A 38 3.80 -4.88 -12.46
N LYS A 39 3.41 -5.56 -11.37
CA LYS A 39 4.29 -6.49 -10.68
C LYS A 39 4.87 -7.45 -11.72
N SER A 40 6.19 -7.49 -11.80
CA SER A 40 6.87 -8.44 -12.66
C SER A 40 6.64 -9.84 -12.11
N TRP A 41 6.57 -10.85 -12.98
CA TRP A 41 6.57 -12.25 -12.52
C TRP A 41 7.81 -12.58 -11.67
N GLN A 42 8.91 -11.85 -11.87
CA GLN A 42 10.11 -11.97 -11.04
C GLN A 42 9.87 -11.49 -9.60
N ASP A 43 8.97 -10.53 -9.38
CA ASP A 43 8.62 -10.05 -8.04
C ASP A 43 7.85 -11.10 -7.23
N LEU A 44 7.33 -12.14 -7.89
CA LEU A 44 6.63 -13.26 -7.26
C LEU A 44 7.58 -14.41 -6.89
N ALA A 45 8.84 -14.36 -7.34
CA ALA A 45 9.82 -15.40 -7.04
C ALA A 45 10.08 -15.48 -5.53
N GLY A 46 9.99 -16.69 -4.97
CA GLY A 46 10.25 -16.94 -3.54
C GLY A 46 9.07 -16.70 -2.60
N ILE A 47 7.92 -16.19 -3.09
CA ILE A 47 6.72 -16.02 -2.25
C ILE A 47 6.19 -17.38 -1.75
N ALA A 48 6.29 -18.41 -2.58
CA ALA A 48 5.76 -19.74 -2.29
C ALA A 48 6.81 -20.81 -2.65
N PRO A 49 7.85 -20.97 -1.81
CA PRO A 49 9.07 -21.70 -2.16
C PRO A 49 8.84 -23.20 -2.41
N ASN A 50 7.77 -23.78 -1.85
CA ASN A 50 7.50 -25.21 -1.92
C ASN A 50 6.36 -25.59 -2.88
N LEU A 51 5.62 -24.62 -3.46
CA LEU A 51 4.55 -24.91 -4.42
C LEU A 51 5.07 -25.68 -5.64
N LEU A 52 6.25 -25.29 -6.14
CA LEU A 52 6.88 -26.00 -7.27
C LEU A 52 7.51 -27.34 -6.87
N ASN A 53 7.65 -27.59 -5.56
CA ASN A 53 8.19 -28.84 -5.00
C ASN A 53 7.08 -29.83 -4.59
N GLY A 54 5.81 -29.56 -4.97
CA GLY A 54 4.69 -30.46 -4.73
C GLY A 54 3.88 -30.15 -3.47
N GLU A 55 4.11 -29.01 -2.82
CA GLU A 55 3.21 -28.51 -1.80
C GLU A 55 1.82 -28.24 -2.40
N ASP A 56 0.78 -28.68 -1.69
CA ASP A 56 -0.58 -28.39 -2.09
C ASP A 56 -0.87 -26.88 -1.95
N ALA A 57 -1.35 -26.28 -3.04
CA ALA A 57 -1.57 -24.85 -3.09
C ALA A 57 -2.64 -24.36 -2.10
N GLN A 58 -3.65 -25.18 -1.83
CA GLN A 58 -4.70 -24.84 -0.87
C GLN A 58 -4.15 -24.87 0.57
N VAL A 59 -3.27 -25.83 0.88
CA VAL A 59 -2.59 -25.90 2.18
C VAL A 59 -1.73 -24.64 2.40
N TRP A 60 -0.93 -24.24 1.42
CA TRP A 60 -0.11 -23.02 1.50
C TRP A 60 -0.95 -21.76 1.69
N VAL A 61 -2.05 -21.61 0.94
CA VAL A 61 -2.97 -20.45 1.08
C VAL A 61 -3.62 -20.43 2.47
N ASN A 62 -4.05 -21.58 2.99
CA ASN A 62 -4.69 -21.65 4.30
C ASN A 62 -3.72 -21.21 5.41
N GLN A 63 -2.47 -21.69 5.38
CA GLN A 63 -1.44 -21.27 6.33
C GLN A 63 -1.22 -19.76 6.30
N LEU A 64 -1.07 -19.18 5.10
CA LEU A 64 -0.88 -17.74 4.94
C LEU A 64 -2.06 -16.93 5.50
N ARG A 65 -3.29 -17.45 5.34
CA ARG A 65 -4.51 -16.81 5.86
C ARG A 65 -4.56 -16.85 7.38
N ASP A 66 -4.26 -18.01 7.96
CA ASP A 66 -4.24 -18.18 9.42
C ASP A 66 -3.20 -17.27 10.07
N GLU A 67 -2.00 -17.15 9.48
CA GLU A 67 -0.97 -16.21 9.93
C GLU A 67 -1.43 -14.75 9.91
N TRP A 68 -2.19 -14.36 8.89
CA TRP A 68 -2.75 -13.00 8.78
C TRP A 68 -3.81 -12.75 9.84
N ASP A 69 -4.71 -13.71 10.04
CA ASP A 69 -5.74 -13.63 11.06
C ASP A 69 -5.12 -13.54 12.47
N ASP A 70 -4.02 -14.26 12.71
CA ASP A 70 -3.26 -14.16 13.96
C ASP A 70 -2.64 -12.78 14.17
N ARG A 71 -2.04 -12.18 13.14
CA ARG A 71 -1.50 -10.82 13.21
C ARG A 71 -2.61 -9.80 13.49
N ASP A 72 -3.75 -9.90 12.81
CA ASP A 72 -4.89 -8.99 13.03
C ASP A 72 -5.43 -9.11 14.47
N ARG A 73 -5.53 -10.33 15.00
CA ARG A 73 -5.86 -10.57 16.42
C ARG A 73 -4.88 -9.89 17.38
N GLN A 74 -3.57 -9.98 17.12
CA GLN A 74 -2.54 -9.36 17.95
C GLN A 74 -2.56 -7.83 17.91
N VAL A 75 -2.87 -7.24 16.76
CA VAL A 75 -3.00 -5.79 16.60
C VAL A 75 -4.23 -5.26 17.36
N ARG A 76 -5.35 -5.99 17.31
CA ARG A 76 -6.60 -5.59 17.99
C ARG A 76 -6.60 -5.80 19.51
N ALA A 77 -5.64 -6.58 20.02
CA ALA A 77 -5.50 -6.86 21.44
C ALA A 77 -4.60 -5.84 22.18
N GLN A 78 -4.02 -4.87 21.48
CA GLN A 78 -3.22 -3.76 21.99
C GLN A 78 -4.04 -2.46 22.04
#